data_AF-A0A6J4FIA5-F1
#
_entry.id   AF-A0A6J4FIA5-F1
#
_cell.length_a   1.000
_cell.length_b   1.000
_cell.length_c   1.000
_cell.angle_alpha   90.00
_cell.angle_beta   90.00
_cell.angle_gamma   90.00
#
_symmetry.space_group_name_H-M   'P 1'
#
loop_
_entity.id
_entity.type
_entity.pdbx_description
1 polymer ?
#
loop_
_entity_poly.entity_id
_entity_poly.type
_entity_poly.pdbx_seq_one_letter_code
_entity_poly.pdbx_strand_id
1 'polypeptide(L)'
;MSHSATVLSDVPRPTLPPRGTPFPTSTRPDDPWDGVLDRLDIALQPIVNIHTGACYGYEALLRNHEEAGFASIDDVFDTGHALGLLSDIEMCVREKAAAKFRQMPHWRQTKLFVNIDNRSLAADNDLPVKTRAMLDLYGIEESQVVFEVSERHPIGQPATARIALGHYKKANFRLAIDDFGTGFSGLQLLYFSAPDVLKIDRFFISDIASDSKKKLFLGQIVNIAHLLGVVVLAEGVETEREYFVCKDIGCDLIQGWLVQKPTRRPEDLLPHYGEIERLGRGERRVQVSDQKLIADQITQVEPIMQDCPMEQVFERFRADKTVTFFPVIDAAGEPVGIVREAELKDYTYSQYGKALIANKTIGRRLKDFVVRCPIADINTKAEQILQVYSAVENSEGILIVDTMKYVGFLSAHSLLRVINEKNLAAARDQNPLTRLPGNNLIHEYLSEALSATDTPFVLAYFDFDNFKPFNDKYGFRLGDRAITLFAELLTKAMPRDCGFPGHVGGDDFFAAFRGLPPDEAVAVTTRLIAAFARDVESFYDDATRKQGHIDGTDRQGNCLRFPLMTVSAAVIHLPAGRAACSVDEVGQQIAVLKKQAKQSASRLAIGTLG
;
A
#
# COMPACT_ATOMS: atom_id res chain seq x y z
N MET A 1 47.48 33.95 -6.71
CA MET A 1 48.69 33.52 -5.98
C MET A 1 48.34 33.39 -4.50
N SER A 2 48.48 32.17 -3.98
CA SER A 2 48.53 31.75 -2.57
C SER A 2 47.56 32.41 -1.57
N HIS A 3 46.41 31.77 -1.36
CA HIS A 3 45.61 31.92 -0.14
C HIS A 3 45.98 30.84 0.87
N SER A 4 46.26 31.28 2.09
CA SER A 4 46.53 30.48 3.28
C SER A 4 45.39 29.50 3.57
N ALA A 5 45.73 28.22 3.65
CA ALA A 5 44.91 27.19 4.27
C ALA A 5 45.10 27.27 5.78
N THR A 6 44.06 27.71 6.50
CA THR A 6 44.00 27.62 7.96
C THR A 6 43.64 26.19 8.32
N VAL A 7 44.61 25.48 8.91
CA VAL A 7 44.45 24.13 9.47
C VAL A 7 43.49 24.23 10.66
N LEU A 8 42.27 23.72 10.50
CA LEU A 8 41.36 23.45 11.61
C LEU A 8 41.89 22.21 12.34
N SER A 9 42.26 22.45 13.60
CA SER A 9 42.70 21.51 14.61
C SER A 9 41.84 20.23 14.67
N ASP A 10 42.51 19.08 14.72
CA ASP A 10 41.97 17.78 15.09
C ASP A 10 41.13 17.88 16.37
N VAL A 11 39.81 17.86 16.21
CA VAL A 11 38.90 17.51 17.30
C VAL A 11 38.96 15.99 17.42
N PRO A 12 39.36 15.43 18.57
CA PRO A 12 39.42 13.98 18.72
C PRO A 12 38.02 13.41 18.52
N ARG A 13 37.89 12.43 17.61
CA ARG A 13 36.68 11.63 17.47
C ARG A 13 36.33 11.06 18.85
N PRO A 14 35.07 11.16 19.32
CA PRO A 14 34.68 10.49 20.55
C PRO A 14 34.96 8.99 20.39
N THR A 15 35.84 8.48 21.25
CA THR A 15 36.12 7.06 21.41
C THR A 15 34.81 6.38 21.81
N LEU A 16 34.36 5.41 21.00
CA LEU A 16 33.30 4.49 21.38
C LEU A 16 33.63 3.89 22.76
N PRO A 17 32.65 3.76 23.67
CA PRO A 17 32.89 3.06 24.92
C PRO A 17 33.33 1.62 24.60
N PRO A 18 34.32 1.07 25.34
CA PRO A 18 34.74 -0.31 25.13
C PRO A 18 33.55 -1.26 25.34
N ARG A 19 33.47 -2.30 24.51
CA ARG A 19 32.55 -3.43 24.74
C ARG A 19 32.77 -3.94 26.16
N GLY A 20 31.77 -3.80 27.02
CA GLY A 20 31.84 -4.26 28.42
C GLY A 20 32.09 -3.17 29.46
N THR A 21 31.66 -1.92 29.23
CA THR A 21 31.42 -1.01 30.36
C THR A 21 30.24 -1.59 31.16
N PRO A 22 30.44 -1.97 32.44
CA PRO A 22 29.36 -2.53 33.24
C PRO A 22 28.30 -1.46 33.50
N PHE A 23 27.06 -1.93 33.70
CA PHE A 23 25.92 -1.13 34.16
C PHE A 23 26.33 -0.18 35.31
N PRO A 24 25.63 0.94 35.51
CA PRO A 24 25.42 1.40 36.88
C PRO A 24 24.68 0.25 37.56
N THR A 25 25.44 -0.62 38.23
CA THR A 25 24.92 -1.67 39.07
C THR A 25 23.85 -1.05 39.95
N SER A 26 22.75 -1.78 40.14
CA SER A 26 21.80 -1.44 41.18
C SER A 26 22.60 -1.13 42.45
N THR A 27 22.22 -0.10 43.19
CA THR A 27 22.94 0.35 44.39
C THR A 27 22.99 -0.71 45.51
N ARG A 28 22.65 -1.97 45.22
CA ARG A 28 22.65 -3.13 46.09
C ARG A 28 23.69 -4.14 45.58
N PRO A 29 24.82 -4.33 46.28
CA PRO A 29 25.93 -5.20 45.86
C PRO A 29 25.63 -6.70 45.70
N ASP A 30 24.36 -7.13 45.77
CA ASP A 30 23.90 -8.53 45.73
C ASP A 30 22.52 -8.62 45.03
N ASP A 31 22.32 -7.92 43.91
CA ASP A 31 21.04 -7.98 43.19
C ASP A 31 20.93 -9.29 42.39
N PRO A 32 20.02 -10.22 42.74
CA PRO A 32 19.86 -11.47 42.01
C PRO A 32 19.45 -11.28 40.55
N TRP A 33 19.05 -10.07 40.15
CA TRP A 33 18.66 -9.73 38.79
C TRP A 33 19.82 -9.45 37.84
N ASP A 34 21.01 -9.08 38.31
CA ASP A 34 22.13 -8.77 37.40
C ASP A 34 22.48 -9.98 36.50
N GLY A 35 22.57 -11.17 37.11
CA GLY A 35 22.84 -12.41 36.38
C GLY A 35 21.68 -12.91 35.50
N VAL A 36 20.45 -12.46 35.77
CA VAL A 36 19.25 -12.73 34.97
C VAL A 36 19.26 -11.82 33.73
N LEU A 37 19.43 -10.52 33.94
CA LEU A 37 19.44 -9.50 32.91
C LEU A 37 20.55 -9.73 31.90
N ASP A 38 21.71 -10.22 32.32
CA ASP A 38 22.82 -10.56 31.42
C ASP A 38 22.48 -11.67 30.41
N ARG A 39 21.62 -12.62 30.77
CA ARG A 39 21.25 -13.76 29.92
C ARG A 39 20.17 -13.40 28.88
N LEU A 40 19.38 -12.38 29.17
CA LEU A 40 18.36 -11.86 28.26
C LEU A 40 19.01 -11.26 27.02
N ASP A 41 18.39 -11.51 25.86
CA ASP A 41 18.80 -10.95 24.57
C ASP A 41 17.59 -10.40 23.81
N ILE A 42 17.84 -9.66 22.73
CA ILE A 42 16.82 -9.04 21.88
C ILE A 42 16.86 -9.66 20.49
N ALA A 43 15.72 -10.13 19.98
CA ALA A 43 15.55 -10.32 18.55
C ALA A 43 14.90 -9.07 17.95
N LEU A 44 15.31 -8.73 16.73
CA LEU A 44 14.71 -7.66 15.95
C LEU A 44 13.88 -8.28 14.83
N GLN A 45 12.65 -7.78 14.64
CA GLN A 45 11.80 -8.17 13.53
C GLN A 45 11.48 -6.96 12.64
N PRO A 46 11.74 -7.03 11.32
CA PRO A 46 11.56 -5.90 10.41
C PRO A 46 10.09 -5.59 10.15
N ILE A 47 9.79 -4.29 10.09
CA ILE A 47 8.53 -3.69 9.69
C ILE A 47 8.80 -2.93 8.39
N VAL A 48 8.01 -3.18 7.34
CA VAL A 48 8.30 -2.66 6.00
C VAL A 48 7.11 -1.94 5.40
N ASN A 49 7.37 -0.94 4.54
CA ASN A 49 6.35 -0.29 3.73
C ASN A 49 5.76 -1.30 2.74
N ILE A 50 4.42 -1.39 2.70
CA ILE A 50 3.71 -2.41 1.93
C ILE A 50 3.90 -2.26 0.41
N HIS A 51 4.13 -1.03 -0.07
CA HIS A 51 4.19 -0.68 -1.49
C HIS A 51 5.60 -0.79 -2.07
N THR A 52 6.59 -0.38 -1.28
CA THR A 52 7.98 -0.28 -1.72
C THR A 52 8.85 -1.42 -1.21
N GLY A 53 8.50 -2.05 -0.09
CA GLY A 53 9.38 -3.02 0.59
C GLY A 53 10.54 -2.36 1.34
N ALA A 54 10.60 -1.03 1.40
CA ALA A 54 11.59 -0.32 2.21
C ALA A 54 11.36 -0.61 3.71
N CYS A 55 12.45 -0.86 4.44
CA CYS A 55 12.38 -1.09 5.88
C CYS A 55 12.05 0.23 6.61
N TYR A 56 10.97 0.23 7.37
CA TYR A 56 10.53 1.36 8.19
C TYR A 56 11.16 1.30 9.59
N GLY A 57 11.23 0.10 10.18
CA GLY A 57 11.77 -0.08 11.51
C GLY A 57 11.85 -1.53 11.93
N TYR A 58 12.21 -1.73 13.19
CA TYR A 58 12.38 -3.05 13.78
C TYR A 58 11.73 -3.11 15.16
N GLU A 59 10.95 -4.15 15.40
CA GLU A 59 10.40 -4.46 16.71
C GLU A 59 11.41 -5.24 17.54
N ALA A 60 11.69 -4.73 18.73
CA ALA A 60 12.53 -5.37 19.72
C ALA A 60 11.73 -6.37 20.56
N LEU A 61 12.05 -7.64 20.37
CA LEU A 61 11.38 -8.76 21.03
C LEU A 61 12.32 -9.43 22.02
N LEU A 62 11.91 -9.53 23.28
CA LEU A 62 12.70 -10.19 24.31
C LEU A 62 12.91 -11.68 23.99
N ARG A 63 14.14 -12.15 24.14
CA ARG A 63 14.54 -13.54 23.95
C ARG A 63 15.40 -14.00 25.10
N ASN A 64 15.60 -15.32 25.13
CA ASN A 64 16.34 -16.04 26.14
C ASN A 64 15.75 -15.97 27.56
N HIS A 65 14.43 -15.85 27.68
CA HIS A 65 13.75 -15.85 28.98
C HIS A 65 13.89 -17.21 29.69
N GLU A 66 13.89 -18.31 28.93
CA GLU A 66 14.13 -19.67 29.46
C GLU A 66 15.54 -19.81 30.06
N GLU A 67 16.58 -19.33 29.37
CA GLU A 67 17.95 -19.34 29.89
C GLU A 67 18.12 -18.40 31.10
N ALA A 68 17.29 -17.36 31.17
CA ALA A 68 17.17 -16.46 32.32
C ALA A 68 16.35 -17.07 33.48
N GLY A 69 15.71 -18.23 33.29
CA GLY A 69 15.01 -19.00 34.33
C GLY A 69 13.50 -18.79 34.39
N PHE A 70 12.88 -18.25 33.33
CA PHE A 70 11.45 -17.94 33.26
C PHE A 70 10.74 -18.81 32.23
N ALA A 71 9.46 -19.13 32.46
CA ALA A 71 8.67 -19.96 31.54
C ALA A 71 8.10 -19.15 30.37
N SER A 72 7.94 -17.83 30.54
CA SER A 72 7.47 -16.91 29.51
C SER A 72 8.15 -15.53 29.64
N ILE A 73 7.95 -14.69 28.62
CA ILE A 73 8.38 -13.28 28.65
C ILE A 73 7.58 -12.51 29.72
N ASP A 74 6.28 -12.77 29.84
CA ASP A 74 5.41 -12.11 30.81
C ASP A 74 5.86 -12.39 32.25
N ASP A 75 6.32 -13.62 32.54
CA ASP A 75 6.83 -13.99 33.86
C ASP A 75 8.04 -13.14 34.29
N VAL A 76 8.87 -12.69 33.33
CA VAL A 76 10.02 -11.81 33.61
C VAL A 76 9.51 -10.46 34.16
N PHE A 77 8.55 -9.85 33.48
CA PHE A 77 8.01 -8.54 33.86
C PHE A 77 7.13 -8.64 35.10
N ASP A 78 6.33 -9.70 35.24
CA ASP A 78 5.48 -9.94 36.41
C ASP A 78 6.31 -10.12 37.68
N THR A 79 7.39 -10.90 37.61
CA THR A 79 8.32 -11.08 38.73
C THR A 79 9.03 -9.77 39.04
N GLY A 80 9.47 -9.04 38.03
CA GLY A 80 10.05 -7.70 38.17
C GLY A 80 9.11 -6.72 38.87
N HIS A 81 7.83 -6.72 38.50
CA HIS A 81 6.80 -5.90 39.12
C HIS A 81 6.57 -6.27 40.59
N ALA A 82 6.44 -7.57 40.89
CA ALA A 82 6.25 -8.06 42.25
C ALA A 82 7.42 -7.70 43.19
N LEU A 83 8.63 -7.57 42.64
CA LEU A 83 9.84 -7.18 43.37
C LEU A 83 10.12 -5.66 43.37
N GLY A 84 9.29 -4.86 42.69
CA GLY A 84 9.46 -3.41 42.57
C GLY A 84 10.63 -2.97 41.69
N LEU A 85 11.09 -3.84 40.77
CA LEU A 85 12.23 -3.64 39.86
C LEU A 85 11.80 -3.48 38.39
N LEU A 86 10.50 -3.36 38.12
CA LEU A 86 9.96 -3.31 36.76
C LEU A 86 10.61 -2.21 35.90
N SER A 87 10.72 -0.99 36.43
CA SER A 87 11.33 0.13 35.70
C SER A 87 12.80 -0.12 35.35
N ASP A 88 13.55 -0.78 36.24
CA ASP A 88 14.97 -1.09 36.03
C ASP A 88 15.13 -2.19 34.96
N ILE A 89 14.27 -3.20 34.99
CA ILE A 89 14.21 -4.27 33.98
C ILE A 89 13.85 -3.70 32.61
N GLU A 90 12.80 -2.87 32.53
CA GLU A 90 12.43 -2.20 31.27
C GLU A 90 13.59 -1.35 30.73
N MET A 91 14.31 -0.65 31.61
CA MET A 91 15.42 0.19 31.18
C MET A 91 16.60 -0.64 30.66
N CYS A 92 16.89 -1.78 31.30
CA CYS A 92 17.88 -2.74 30.81
C CYS A 92 17.49 -3.32 29.44
N VAL A 93 16.24 -3.74 29.26
CA VAL A 93 15.72 -4.28 28.00
C VAL A 93 15.79 -3.23 26.89
N ARG A 94 15.39 -1.98 27.17
CA ARG A 94 15.50 -0.84 26.24
C ARG A 94 16.93 -0.56 25.84
N GLU A 95 17.87 -0.59 26.78
CA GLU A 95 19.29 -0.39 26.48
C GLU A 95 19.85 -1.49 25.59
N LYS A 96 19.54 -2.78 25.88
CA LYS A 96 19.94 -3.90 25.01
C LYS A 96 19.37 -3.76 23.61
N ALA A 97 18.10 -3.32 23.49
CA ALA A 97 17.46 -3.05 22.21
C ALA A 97 18.16 -1.92 21.45
N ALA A 98 18.44 -0.79 22.11
CA ALA A 98 19.17 0.35 21.55
C ALA A 98 20.58 -0.03 21.09
N ALA A 99 21.32 -0.76 21.95
CA ALA A 99 22.66 -1.24 21.65
C ALA A 99 22.69 -2.19 20.45
N LYS A 100 21.69 -3.07 20.31
CA LYS A 100 21.55 -3.97 19.16
C LYS A 100 21.13 -3.22 17.90
N PHE A 101 20.15 -2.33 18.01
CA PHE A 101 19.68 -1.47 16.92
C PHE A 101 20.83 -0.65 16.31
N ARG A 102 21.72 -0.12 17.16
CA ARG A 102 22.87 0.70 16.76
C ARG A 102 23.91 -0.05 15.93
N GLN A 103 23.92 -1.38 15.97
CA GLN A 103 24.84 -2.23 15.21
C GLN A 103 24.46 -2.32 13.72
N MET A 104 23.21 -2.00 13.36
CA MET A 104 22.75 -2.05 11.97
C MET A 104 23.30 -0.88 11.17
N PRO A 105 23.72 -1.04 9.90
CA PRO A 105 24.32 0.04 9.13
C PRO A 105 23.34 1.19 8.80
N HIS A 106 22.04 0.90 8.68
CA HIS A 106 20.98 1.84 8.28
C HIS A 106 20.07 2.25 9.46
N TRP A 107 20.56 2.12 10.70
CA TRP A 107 19.81 2.47 11.91
C TRP A 107 19.32 3.94 11.91
N ARG A 108 20.03 4.88 11.28
CA ARG A 108 19.64 6.31 11.22
C ARG A 108 18.40 6.59 10.36
N GLN A 109 18.03 5.65 9.50
CA GLN A 109 16.93 5.78 8.56
C GLN A 109 15.74 4.90 8.94
N THR A 110 15.87 4.16 10.05
CA THR A 110 14.86 3.22 10.54
C THR A 110 14.45 3.57 11.95
N LYS A 111 13.38 2.96 12.41
CA LYS A 111 12.85 3.14 13.77
C LYS A 111 13.06 1.90 14.63
N LEU A 112 13.16 2.09 15.93
CA LEU A 112 13.18 1.05 16.95
C LEU A 112 11.84 1.02 17.67
N PHE A 113 11.10 -0.06 17.54
CA PHE A 113 9.86 -0.30 18.23
C PHE A 113 10.13 -1.06 19.53
N VAL A 114 9.62 -0.56 20.65
CA VAL A 114 9.88 -1.11 21.99
C VAL A 114 8.59 -1.16 22.79
N ASN A 115 8.30 -2.32 23.37
CA ASN A 115 7.16 -2.53 24.25
C ASN A 115 7.29 -1.75 25.57
N ILE A 116 6.17 -1.19 26.03
CA ILE A 116 6.01 -0.61 27.37
C ILE A 116 5.08 -1.49 28.19
N ASP A 117 5.48 -1.80 29.42
CA ASP A 117 4.56 -2.37 30.40
C ASP A 117 3.64 -1.28 30.96
N ASN A 118 2.32 -1.42 30.78
CA ASN A 118 1.34 -0.42 31.20
C ASN A 118 1.34 -0.14 32.72
N ARG A 119 1.90 -1.04 33.54
CA ARG A 119 2.05 -0.83 34.99
C ARG A 119 3.13 0.19 35.33
N SER A 120 4.17 0.33 34.50
CA SER A 120 5.24 1.30 34.75
C SER A 120 4.82 2.74 34.45
N LEU A 121 3.88 2.92 33.50
CA LEU A 121 3.32 4.22 33.12
C LEU A 121 2.70 4.99 34.31
N ALA A 122 2.13 4.27 35.29
CA ALA A 122 1.54 4.87 36.48
C ALA A 122 2.53 5.05 37.65
N ALA A 123 3.65 4.31 37.62
CA ALA A 123 4.56 4.19 38.75
C ALA A 123 5.78 5.13 38.65
N ASP A 124 6.28 5.42 37.44
CA ASP A 124 7.49 6.22 37.24
C ASP A 124 7.33 7.26 36.11
N ASN A 125 7.05 8.51 36.51
CA ASN A 125 6.91 9.63 35.56
C ASN A 125 8.25 10.09 34.97
N ASP A 126 9.38 9.68 35.54
CA ASP A 126 10.72 10.08 35.07
C ASP A 126 11.28 9.12 34.02
N LEU A 127 10.58 8.01 33.75
CA LEU A 127 11.03 6.98 32.80
C LEU A 127 11.28 7.51 31.38
N PRO A 128 10.48 8.44 30.80
CA PRO A 128 10.81 9.07 29.53
C PRO A 128 12.13 9.86 29.57
N VAL A 129 12.41 10.54 30.68
CA VAL A 129 13.63 11.34 30.87
C VAL A 129 14.85 10.42 30.98
N LYS A 130 14.75 9.34 31.77
CA LYS A 130 15.78 8.31 31.87
C LYS A 130 16.05 7.66 30.51
N THR A 131 15.00 7.34 29.77
CA THR A 131 15.11 6.74 28.44
C THR A 131 15.84 7.67 27.47
N ARG A 132 15.50 8.95 27.45
CA ARG A 132 16.22 9.97 26.65
C ARG A 132 17.71 10.00 26.99
N ALA A 133 18.05 10.11 28.27
CA ALA A 133 19.44 10.14 28.71
C ALA A 133 20.22 8.88 28.29
N MET A 134 19.57 7.71 28.28
CA MET A 134 20.16 6.48 27.75
C MET A 134 20.36 6.56 26.23
N LEU A 135 19.35 6.99 25.48
CA LEU A 135 19.42 7.07 24.01
C LEU A 135 20.49 8.06 23.52
N ASP A 136 20.72 9.15 24.25
CA ASP A 136 21.79 10.12 23.99
C ASP A 136 23.18 9.45 23.95
N LEU A 137 23.40 8.42 24.79
CA LEU A 137 24.67 7.66 24.82
C LEU A 137 24.89 6.84 23.54
N TYR A 138 23.80 6.44 22.87
CA TYR A 138 23.84 5.71 21.59
C TYR A 138 23.71 6.64 20.37
N GLY A 139 23.41 7.92 20.60
CA GLY A 139 23.11 8.93 19.59
C GLY A 139 21.82 8.65 18.83
N ILE A 140 20.84 8.01 19.46
CA ILE A 140 19.54 7.69 18.87
C ILE A 140 18.57 8.83 19.21
N GLU A 141 17.96 9.41 18.19
CA GLU A 141 16.97 10.49 18.36
C GLU A 141 15.63 9.92 18.88
N GLU A 142 14.88 10.68 19.68
CA GLU A 142 13.63 10.20 20.26
C GLU A 142 12.56 9.89 19.20
N SER A 143 12.59 10.61 18.07
CA SER A 143 11.68 10.39 16.94
C SER A 143 11.92 9.06 16.21
N GLN A 144 13.06 8.39 16.47
CA GLN A 144 13.34 7.05 15.98
C GLN A 144 12.78 5.96 16.88
N VAL A 145 12.38 6.27 18.11
CA VAL A 145 11.84 5.27 19.04
C VAL A 145 10.32 5.35 19.06
N VAL A 146 9.69 4.20 18.78
CA VAL A 146 8.24 4.02 18.80
C VAL A 146 7.92 3.12 19.99
N PHE A 147 7.16 3.62 20.95
CA PHE A 147 6.75 2.84 22.10
C PHE A 147 5.42 2.16 21.88
N GLU A 148 5.39 0.86 22.07
CA GLU A 148 4.21 0.02 21.88
C GLU A 148 3.46 -0.15 23.20
N VAL A 149 2.16 0.10 23.14
CA VAL A 149 1.26 0.05 24.28
C VAL A 149 0.18 -0.98 23.95
N SER A 150 0.20 -2.12 24.63
CA SER A 150 -0.76 -3.20 24.40
C SER A 150 -2.13 -2.87 25.01
N GLU A 151 -3.20 -3.25 24.31
CA GLU A 151 -4.57 -3.17 24.83
C GLU A 151 -4.91 -4.25 25.86
N ARG A 152 -4.08 -5.30 25.99
CA ARG A 152 -4.32 -6.44 26.88
C ARG A 152 -4.28 -6.06 28.36
N HIS A 153 -3.49 -5.04 28.71
CA HIS A 153 -3.34 -4.55 30.07
C HIS A 153 -3.99 -3.16 30.21
N PRO A 154 -5.16 -3.00 30.86
CA PRO A 154 -5.81 -1.69 30.95
C PRO A 154 -4.93 -0.66 31.65
N ILE A 155 -4.72 0.50 31.01
CA ILE A 155 -3.98 1.63 31.60
C ILE A 155 -4.88 2.35 32.60
N GLY A 156 -5.11 1.75 33.77
CA GLY A 156 -5.85 2.33 34.88
C GLY A 156 -7.06 3.18 34.47
N GLN A 157 -7.14 4.41 34.99
CA GLN A 157 -8.15 5.39 34.56
C GLN A 157 -7.68 6.15 33.29
N PRO A 158 -8.59 6.46 32.34
CA PRO A 158 -8.24 7.18 31.09
C PRO A 158 -7.48 8.49 31.28
N ALA A 159 -7.74 9.21 32.38
CA ALA A 159 -7.05 10.45 32.69
C ALA A 159 -5.56 10.24 32.99
N THR A 160 -5.22 9.18 33.75
CA THR A 160 -3.85 8.81 34.08
C THR A 160 -3.09 8.35 32.84
N ALA A 161 -3.73 7.51 32.01
CA ALA A 161 -3.17 7.05 30.74
C ALA A 161 -2.77 8.23 29.84
N ARG A 162 -3.68 9.20 29.68
CA ARG A 162 -3.43 10.39 28.86
C ARG A 162 -2.28 11.24 29.38
N ILE A 163 -2.13 11.38 30.70
CA ILE A 163 -1.03 12.14 31.31
C ILE A 163 0.29 11.40 31.07
N ALA A 164 0.36 10.12 31.42
CA ALA A 164 1.57 9.30 31.28
C ALA A 164 2.07 9.23 29.82
N LEU A 165 1.20 8.87 28.88
CA LEU A 165 1.53 8.83 27.45
C LEU A 165 1.83 10.23 26.89
N GLY A 166 1.21 11.27 27.47
CA GLY A 166 1.52 12.66 27.16
C GLY A 166 2.96 13.06 27.49
N HIS A 167 3.60 12.45 28.49
CA HIS A 167 5.02 12.69 28.80
C HIS A 167 5.93 12.15 27.68
N TYR A 168 5.65 10.96 27.16
CA TYR A 168 6.40 10.37 26.04
C TYR A 168 6.30 11.24 24.77
N LYS A 169 5.09 11.68 24.42
CA LYS A 169 4.90 12.59 23.28
C LYS A 169 5.55 13.96 23.48
N LYS A 170 5.46 14.53 24.69
CA LYS A 170 6.16 15.78 25.01
C LYS A 170 7.68 15.63 24.90
N ALA A 171 8.18 14.41 25.10
CA ALA A 171 9.56 14.02 24.87
C ALA A 171 9.89 13.66 23.40
N ASN A 172 8.97 13.89 22.46
CA ASN A 172 9.11 13.60 21.02
C ASN A 172 9.25 12.12 20.66
N PHE A 173 8.97 11.21 21.60
CA PHE A 173 8.80 9.80 21.29
C PHE A 173 7.51 9.56 20.51
N ARG A 174 7.54 8.55 19.64
CA ARG A 174 6.35 8.08 18.94
C ARG A 174 5.64 6.99 19.74
N LEU A 175 4.33 6.86 19.52
CA LEU A 175 3.52 5.83 20.16
C LEU A 175 2.88 4.92 19.13
N ALA A 176 2.79 3.64 19.47
CA ALA A 176 2.00 2.65 18.76
C ALA A 176 1.01 1.98 19.71
N ILE A 177 -0.18 1.65 19.23
CA ILE A 177 -1.08 0.72 19.92
C ILE A 177 -0.85 -0.66 19.36
N ASP A 178 -0.58 -1.61 20.24
CA ASP A 178 -0.30 -3.00 19.93
C ASP A 178 -1.52 -3.91 20.16
N ASP A 179 -1.54 -5.07 19.50
CA ASP A 179 -2.60 -6.08 19.58
C ASP A 179 -4.02 -5.57 19.21
N PHE A 180 -4.18 -4.51 18.42
CA PHE A 180 -5.47 -3.81 18.29
C PHE A 180 -6.62 -4.71 17.78
N GLY A 181 -7.70 -4.78 18.57
CA GLY A 181 -8.96 -5.43 18.25
C GLY A 181 -9.14 -6.86 18.79
N THR A 182 -8.22 -7.32 19.64
CA THR A 182 -8.36 -8.53 20.47
C THR A 182 -9.06 -8.27 21.82
N GLY A 183 -9.04 -7.02 22.29
CA GLY A 183 -9.61 -6.53 23.53
C GLY A 183 -10.77 -5.55 23.34
N PHE A 184 -11.44 -5.20 24.43
CA PHE A 184 -12.65 -4.37 24.42
C PHE A 184 -12.39 -2.86 24.50
N SER A 185 -11.13 -2.46 24.76
CA SER A 185 -10.76 -1.07 25.07
C SER A 185 -9.96 -0.36 23.96
N GLY A 186 -9.65 -1.04 22.84
CA GLY A 186 -8.79 -0.51 21.78
C GLY A 186 -9.22 0.87 21.28
N LEU A 187 -10.50 1.08 20.98
CA LEU A 187 -11.02 2.37 20.52
C LEU A 187 -10.87 3.50 21.54
N GLN A 188 -10.99 3.20 22.84
CA GLN A 188 -10.76 4.19 23.88
C GLN A 188 -9.28 4.55 23.97
N LEU A 189 -8.40 3.55 23.88
CA LEU A 189 -6.96 3.78 23.86
C LEU A 189 -6.56 4.63 22.65
N LEU A 190 -7.07 4.30 21.45
CA LEU A 190 -6.88 5.07 20.22
C LEU A 190 -7.27 6.55 20.39
N TYR A 191 -8.42 6.80 21.01
CA TYR A 191 -8.91 8.16 21.25
C TYR A 191 -8.01 8.95 22.22
N PHE A 192 -7.56 8.35 23.33
CA PHE A 192 -6.81 9.09 24.36
C PHE A 192 -5.30 9.16 24.13
N SER A 193 -4.70 8.18 23.47
CA SER A 193 -3.26 8.15 23.19
C SER A 193 -2.89 8.90 21.91
N ALA A 194 -3.82 9.01 20.95
CA ALA A 194 -3.62 9.62 19.63
C ALA A 194 -2.33 9.13 18.94
N PRO A 195 -2.13 7.81 18.79
CA PRO A 195 -0.84 7.21 18.44
C PRO A 195 -0.33 7.65 17.06
N ASP A 196 0.92 7.33 16.76
CA ASP A 196 1.51 7.50 15.43
C ASP A 196 1.30 6.24 14.58
N VAL A 197 1.27 5.06 15.22
CA VAL A 197 1.05 3.77 14.56
C VAL A 197 -0.07 2.98 15.24
N LEU A 198 -0.90 2.31 14.45
CA LEU A 198 -1.89 1.34 14.91
C LEU A 198 -1.49 -0.05 14.39
N LYS A 199 -1.11 -0.96 15.29
CA LYS A 199 -0.75 -2.33 14.93
C LYS A 199 -1.98 -3.22 15.02
N ILE A 200 -2.34 -3.81 13.90
CA ILE A 200 -3.51 -4.69 13.74
C ILE A 200 -3.08 -6.10 14.09
N ASP A 201 -3.72 -6.67 15.10
CA ASP A 201 -3.40 -8.01 15.58
C ASP A 201 -3.58 -9.08 14.50
N ARG A 202 -2.73 -10.10 14.61
CA ARG A 202 -2.73 -11.28 13.75
C ARG A 202 -4.10 -11.95 13.62
N PHE A 203 -4.98 -11.89 14.63
CA PHE A 203 -6.34 -12.40 14.57
C PHE A 203 -7.11 -11.88 13.35
N PHE A 204 -6.97 -10.60 12.99
CA PHE A 204 -7.63 -10.04 11.81
C PHE A 204 -6.95 -10.46 10.51
N ILE A 205 -5.64 -10.66 10.53
CA ILE A 205 -4.83 -10.93 9.34
C ILE A 205 -4.89 -12.40 8.94
N SER A 206 -4.82 -13.31 9.89
CA SER A 206 -4.84 -14.76 9.63
C SER A 206 -6.12 -15.16 8.90
N ASP A 207 -5.96 -15.82 7.76
CA ASP A 207 -7.06 -16.27 6.88
C ASP A 207 -7.97 -15.15 6.35
N ILE A 208 -7.54 -13.88 6.40
CA ILE A 208 -8.37 -12.74 5.97
C ILE A 208 -8.83 -12.86 4.51
N ALA A 209 -8.07 -13.56 3.66
CA ALA A 209 -8.41 -13.74 2.25
C ALA A 209 -9.74 -14.47 2.01
N SER A 210 -10.13 -15.39 2.91
CA SER A 210 -11.38 -16.14 2.83
C SER A 210 -12.49 -15.59 3.73
N ASP A 211 -12.15 -14.71 4.68
CA ASP A 211 -13.11 -14.16 5.65
C ASP A 211 -13.59 -12.74 5.28
N SER A 212 -14.76 -12.66 4.65
CA SER A 212 -15.39 -11.39 4.30
C SER A 212 -15.72 -10.48 5.49
N LYS A 213 -15.95 -11.05 6.68
CA LYS A 213 -16.24 -10.28 7.89
C LYS A 213 -14.97 -9.62 8.40
N LYS A 214 -13.85 -10.35 8.47
CA LYS A 214 -12.54 -9.75 8.84
C LYS A 214 -12.16 -8.63 7.88
N LYS A 215 -12.34 -8.81 6.57
CA LYS A 215 -12.11 -7.74 5.57
C LYS A 215 -12.93 -6.49 5.86
N LEU A 216 -14.22 -6.65 6.15
CA LEU A 216 -15.11 -5.53 6.45
C LEU A 216 -14.66 -4.78 7.73
N PHE A 217 -14.40 -5.50 8.82
CA PHE A 217 -13.97 -4.88 10.08
C PHE A 217 -12.64 -4.17 9.93
N LEU A 218 -11.64 -4.84 9.34
CA LEU A 218 -10.33 -4.26 9.14
C LEU A 218 -10.41 -3.00 8.26
N GLY A 219 -11.21 -3.03 7.19
CA GLY A 219 -11.42 -1.85 6.35
C GLY A 219 -12.01 -0.65 7.08
N GLN A 220 -12.92 -0.86 8.04
CA GLN A 220 -13.43 0.24 8.86
C GLN A 220 -12.36 0.76 9.84
N ILE A 221 -11.58 -0.13 10.45
CA ILE A 221 -10.51 0.24 11.38
C ILE A 221 -9.44 1.07 10.67
N VAL A 222 -8.98 0.60 9.51
CA VAL A 222 -7.97 1.30 8.68
C VAL A 222 -8.46 2.67 8.28
N ASN A 223 -9.72 2.78 7.82
CA ASN A 223 -10.30 4.07 7.47
C ASN A 223 -10.33 5.04 8.66
N ILE A 224 -10.76 4.58 9.85
CA ILE A 224 -10.76 5.43 11.06
C ILE A 224 -9.33 5.87 11.42
N ALA A 225 -8.34 4.98 11.36
CA ALA A 225 -6.96 5.30 11.65
C ALA A 225 -6.41 6.38 10.69
N HIS A 226 -6.66 6.23 9.38
CA HIS A 226 -6.24 7.21 8.38
C HIS A 226 -6.91 8.58 8.54
N LEU A 227 -8.20 8.61 8.90
CA LEU A 227 -8.91 9.86 9.24
C LEU A 227 -8.24 10.60 10.41
N LEU A 228 -7.67 9.85 11.35
CA LEU A 228 -6.93 10.38 12.50
C LEU A 228 -5.45 10.69 12.18
N GLY A 229 -5.00 10.44 10.94
CA GLY A 229 -3.61 10.59 10.52
C GLY A 229 -2.66 9.57 11.16
N VAL A 230 -3.17 8.37 11.48
CA VAL A 230 -2.43 7.27 12.11
C VAL A 230 -2.01 6.25 11.04
N VAL A 231 -0.76 5.84 11.07
CA VAL A 231 -0.20 4.82 10.16
C VAL A 231 -0.66 3.43 10.61
N VAL A 232 -1.11 2.58 9.70
CA VAL A 232 -1.60 1.23 10.04
C VAL A 232 -0.56 0.16 9.68
N LEU A 233 -0.21 -0.66 10.66
CA LEU A 233 0.66 -1.82 10.53
C LEU A 233 -0.16 -3.12 10.62
N ALA A 234 -0.13 -3.95 9.59
CA ALA A 234 -0.69 -5.31 9.66
C ALA A 234 0.34 -6.32 10.18
N GLU A 235 0.01 -6.99 11.29
CA GLU A 235 0.91 -7.97 11.91
C GLU A 235 0.60 -9.41 11.54
N GLY A 236 1.63 -10.26 11.62
CA GLY A 236 1.48 -11.69 11.38
C GLY A 236 1.11 -12.02 9.94
N VAL A 237 1.52 -11.20 8.97
CA VAL A 237 1.35 -11.49 7.54
C VAL A 237 2.30 -12.63 7.14
N GLU A 238 1.75 -13.77 6.72
CA GLU A 238 2.53 -14.97 6.41
C GLU A 238 2.39 -15.42 4.96
N THR A 239 1.32 -15.04 4.28
CA THR A 239 1.03 -15.48 2.91
C THR A 239 0.85 -14.30 1.95
N GLU A 240 1.16 -14.52 0.66
CA GLU A 240 0.93 -13.51 -0.38
C GLU A 240 -0.55 -13.09 -0.46
N ARG A 241 -1.48 -14.03 -0.22
CA ARG A 241 -2.92 -13.75 -0.23
C ARG A 241 -3.33 -12.78 0.88
N GLU A 242 -2.78 -12.92 2.08
CA GLU A 242 -2.99 -11.97 3.18
C GLU A 242 -2.39 -10.61 2.86
N TYR A 243 -1.17 -10.59 2.29
CA TYR A 243 -0.51 -9.37 1.83
C TYR A 243 -1.39 -8.57 0.85
N PHE A 244 -1.91 -9.22 -0.19
CA PHE A 244 -2.75 -8.54 -1.19
C PHE A 244 -4.01 -7.93 -0.56
N VAL A 245 -4.65 -8.64 0.37
CA VAL A 245 -5.83 -8.13 1.08
C VAL A 245 -5.48 -6.95 1.99
N CYS A 246 -4.36 -7.01 2.72
CA CYS A 246 -3.90 -5.89 3.55
C CYS A 246 -3.61 -4.65 2.70
N LYS A 247 -2.95 -4.84 1.55
CA LYS A 247 -2.67 -3.78 0.57
C LYS A 247 -3.95 -3.18 -0.01
N ASP A 248 -4.92 -4.02 -0.39
CA ASP A 248 -6.19 -3.57 -0.94
C ASP A 248 -7.11 -2.90 0.08
N ILE A 249 -7.00 -3.25 1.35
CA ILE A 249 -7.71 -2.55 2.42
C ILE A 249 -7.05 -1.18 2.71
N GLY A 250 -5.75 -1.06 2.47
CA GLY A 250 -4.99 0.18 2.65
C GLY A 250 -4.08 0.18 3.89
N CYS A 251 -3.66 -0.97 4.42
CA CYS A 251 -2.61 -0.99 5.44
C CYS A 251 -1.32 -0.37 4.87
N ASP A 252 -0.61 0.46 5.63
CA ASP A 252 0.58 1.18 5.16
C ASP A 252 1.86 0.36 5.31
N LEU A 253 1.93 -0.38 6.42
CA LEU A 253 3.07 -1.18 6.83
C LEU A 253 2.66 -2.63 7.04
N ILE A 254 3.61 -3.55 6.90
CA ILE A 254 3.43 -4.97 7.22
C ILE A 254 4.59 -5.50 8.06
N GLN A 255 4.27 -6.48 8.90
CA GLN A 255 5.22 -7.29 9.63
C GLN A 255 4.71 -8.74 9.67
N GLY A 256 5.62 -9.70 9.54
CA GLY A 256 5.27 -11.11 9.60
C GLY A 256 6.32 -11.97 8.91
N TRP A 257 6.09 -13.28 8.89
CA TRP A 257 7.07 -14.22 8.36
C TRP A 257 7.22 -14.14 6.84
N LEU A 258 6.25 -13.56 6.14
CA LEU A 258 6.38 -13.23 4.72
C LEU A 258 7.54 -12.24 4.47
N VAL A 259 7.78 -11.33 5.43
CA VAL A 259 8.89 -10.36 5.37
C VAL A 259 10.17 -11.02 5.89
N GLN A 260 10.20 -11.33 7.19
CA GLN A 260 11.29 -12.03 7.86
C GLN A 260 10.85 -12.43 9.27
N LYS A 261 11.34 -13.58 9.74
CA LYS A 261 11.21 -13.97 11.16
C LYS A 261 12.11 -13.10 12.05
N PRO A 262 11.78 -12.93 13.35
CA PRO A 262 12.67 -12.27 14.31
C PRO A 262 14.06 -12.90 14.31
N THR A 263 15.11 -12.08 14.29
CA THR A 263 16.50 -12.55 14.34
C THR A 263 17.28 -11.83 15.43
N ARG A 264 18.18 -12.56 16.10
CA ARG A 264 19.12 -11.99 17.08
C ARG A 264 20.38 -11.40 16.42
N ARG A 265 20.56 -11.64 15.12
CA ARG A 265 21.72 -11.28 14.30
C ARG A 265 21.41 -10.05 13.46
N PRO A 266 21.89 -8.85 13.82
CA PRO A 266 21.62 -7.62 13.08
C PRO A 266 22.09 -7.66 11.62
N GLU A 267 23.09 -8.49 11.31
CA GLU A 267 23.61 -8.68 9.95
C GLU A 267 22.63 -9.36 8.98
N ASP A 268 21.61 -10.05 9.49
CA ASP A 268 20.55 -10.68 8.67
C ASP A 268 19.47 -9.67 8.24
N LEU A 269 19.49 -8.43 8.77
CA LEU A 269 18.45 -7.43 8.54
C LEU A 269 18.79 -6.57 7.33
N LEU A 270 17.79 -6.32 6.50
CA LEU A 270 17.95 -5.65 5.21
C LEU A 270 17.30 -4.26 5.25
N PRO A 271 17.90 -3.25 4.58
CA PRO A 271 17.25 -1.94 4.43
C PRO A 271 16.03 -2.01 3.49
N HIS A 272 15.92 -3.06 2.68
CA HIS A 272 14.90 -3.23 1.67
C HIS A 272 14.62 -4.71 1.40
N TYR A 273 13.34 -5.07 1.31
CA TYR A 273 12.84 -6.43 1.14
C TYR A 273 12.27 -6.64 -0.26
N GLY A 274 13.12 -7.15 -1.17
CA GLY A 274 12.80 -7.28 -2.59
C GLY A 274 11.60 -8.17 -2.94
N GLU A 275 11.30 -9.18 -2.10
CA GLU A 275 10.12 -10.02 -2.29
C GLU A 275 8.82 -9.21 -2.15
N ILE A 276 8.74 -8.29 -1.17
CA ILE A 276 7.60 -7.40 -0.98
C ILE A 276 7.49 -6.41 -2.14
N GLU A 277 8.61 -5.86 -2.59
CA GLU A 277 8.62 -5.00 -3.77
C GLU A 277 8.13 -5.74 -5.03
N ARG A 278 8.51 -7.02 -5.21
CA ARG A 278 8.06 -7.86 -6.33
C ARG A 278 6.54 -8.06 -6.29
N LEU A 279 5.99 -8.36 -5.11
CA LEU A 279 4.54 -8.50 -4.92
C LEU A 279 3.80 -7.18 -5.21
N GLY A 280 4.36 -6.05 -4.78
CA GLY A 280 3.86 -4.73 -5.12
C GLY A 280 3.91 -4.41 -6.63
N ARG A 281 4.95 -4.87 -7.34
CA ARG A 281 5.18 -4.67 -8.78
C ARG A 281 4.21 -5.45 -9.68
N GLY A 282 3.67 -6.58 -9.23
CA GLY A 282 2.73 -7.41 -10.01
C GLY A 282 1.50 -6.65 -10.55
N GLU A 283 1.12 -5.54 -9.90
CA GLU A 283 0.01 -4.66 -10.30
C GLU A 283 0.46 -3.26 -10.78
N ARG A 284 1.78 -2.96 -10.80
CA ARG A 284 2.28 -1.61 -11.06
C ARG A 284 1.89 -1.07 -12.45
N ARG A 285 1.51 -1.88 -13.45
CA ARG A 285 1.07 -1.33 -14.75
C ARG A 285 -0.20 -0.49 -14.65
N VAL A 286 -1.15 -0.85 -13.79
CA VAL A 286 -2.35 -0.05 -13.51
C VAL A 286 -2.03 1.07 -12.52
N GLN A 287 -1.19 0.79 -11.50
CA GLN A 287 -0.88 1.72 -10.40
C GLN A 287 0.11 2.84 -10.77
N VAL A 288 0.99 2.64 -11.77
CA VAL A 288 1.87 3.68 -12.32
C VAL A 288 1.05 4.79 -12.98
N SER A 289 -0.14 4.49 -13.48
CA SER A 289 -1.06 5.51 -13.99
C SER A 289 -1.57 6.40 -12.85
N ASP A 290 -2.05 5.82 -11.74
CA ASP A 290 -2.51 6.55 -10.56
C ASP A 290 -1.39 7.37 -9.91
N GLN A 291 -0.23 6.76 -9.65
CA GLN A 291 0.91 7.44 -9.03
C GLN A 291 1.32 8.68 -9.85
N LYS A 292 1.35 8.55 -11.18
CA LYS A 292 1.67 9.65 -12.08
C LYS A 292 0.59 10.73 -12.08
N LEU A 293 -0.68 10.35 -12.18
CA LEU A 293 -1.79 11.30 -12.11
C LEU A 293 -1.81 12.06 -10.78
N ILE A 294 -1.56 11.35 -9.67
CA ILE A 294 -1.40 11.93 -8.34
C ILE A 294 -0.23 12.92 -8.36
N ALA A 295 0.95 12.49 -8.77
CA ALA A 295 2.15 13.31 -8.82
C ALA A 295 1.96 14.61 -9.62
N ASP A 296 1.26 14.53 -10.76
CA ASP A 296 0.96 15.67 -11.63
C ASP A 296 0.00 16.69 -10.99
N GLN A 297 -0.79 16.28 -9.99
CA GLN A 297 -1.74 17.13 -9.28
C GLN A 297 -1.29 17.53 -7.86
N ILE A 298 -0.13 17.04 -7.39
CA ILE A 298 0.44 17.41 -6.09
C ILE A 298 0.78 18.90 -6.08
N THR A 299 0.27 19.61 -5.09
CA THR A 299 0.68 20.97 -4.79
C THR A 299 1.88 20.95 -3.85
N GLN A 300 2.96 21.59 -4.27
CA GLN A 300 4.18 21.72 -3.48
C GLN A 300 4.00 22.86 -2.47
N VAL A 301 3.73 22.50 -1.21
CA VAL A 301 3.75 23.43 -0.07
C VAL A 301 5.01 23.16 0.72
N GLU A 302 5.87 24.18 0.87
CA GLU A 302 7.12 24.04 1.62
C GLU A 302 6.82 23.76 3.10
N PRO A 303 7.32 22.65 3.67
CA PRO A 303 7.00 22.27 5.04
C PRO A 303 7.83 23.08 6.05
N ILE A 304 7.35 23.10 7.30
CA ILE A 304 8.05 23.67 8.45
C ILE A 304 8.58 22.53 9.32
N MET A 305 9.82 22.63 9.79
CA MET A 305 10.38 21.66 10.74
C MET A 305 9.68 21.77 12.11
N GLN A 306 9.39 20.64 12.76
CA GLN A 306 8.63 20.59 14.02
C GLN A 306 9.25 21.38 15.19
N ASP A 307 10.56 21.60 15.15
CA ASP A 307 11.35 22.34 16.13
C ASP A 307 11.55 23.82 15.75
N CYS A 308 10.94 24.26 14.64
CA CYS A 308 11.00 25.64 14.16
C CYS A 308 10.50 26.62 15.24
N PRO A 309 11.26 27.70 15.52
CA PRO A 309 10.84 28.75 16.44
C PRO A 309 9.53 29.42 15.99
N MET A 310 8.63 29.68 16.92
CA MET A 310 7.32 30.29 16.63
C MET A 310 7.43 31.62 15.84
N GLU A 311 8.45 32.43 16.10
CA GLU A 311 8.70 33.68 15.36
C GLU A 311 8.82 33.45 13.85
N GLN A 312 9.59 32.44 13.43
CA GLN A 312 9.76 32.08 12.02
C GLN A 312 8.46 31.53 11.42
N VAL A 313 7.66 30.81 12.21
CA VAL A 313 6.34 30.33 11.77
C VAL A 313 5.41 31.51 11.46
N PHE A 314 5.38 32.53 12.31
CA PHE A 314 4.60 33.74 12.05
C PHE A 314 5.12 34.53 10.85
N GLU A 315 6.44 34.61 10.67
CA GLU A 315 7.04 35.25 9.50
C GLU A 315 6.65 34.54 8.20
N ARG A 316 6.60 33.19 8.19
CA ARG A 316 6.13 32.39 7.05
C ARG A 316 4.70 32.77 6.64
N PHE A 317 3.76 32.78 7.59
CA PHE A 317 2.36 33.21 7.33
C PHE A 317 2.25 34.68 6.92
N ARG A 318 3.12 35.55 7.44
CA ARG A 318 3.11 36.98 7.08
C ARG A 318 3.66 37.23 5.68
N ALA A 319 4.64 36.43 5.24
CA ALA A 319 5.30 36.56 3.95
C ALA A 319 4.35 36.17 2.81
N ASP A 320 3.52 35.15 2.99
CA ASP A 320 2.53 34.72 2.00
C ASP A 320 1.13 34.63 2.61
N LYS A 321 0.31 35.65 2.33
CA LYS A 321 -1.07 35.75 2.81
C LYS A 321 -2.04 34.83 2.07
N THR A 322 -1.61 34.16 1.00
CA THR A 322 -2.45 33.22 0.25
C THR A 322 -2.46 31.84 0.88
N VAL A 323 -1.45 31.52 1.70
CA VAL A 323 -1.31 30.24 2.38
C VAL A 323 -2.01 30.28 3.74
N THR A 324 -2.98 29.38 3.95
CA THR A 324 -3.79 29.30 5.18
C THR A 324 -3.26 28.29 6.18
N PHE A 325 -2.36 27.40 5.76
CA PHE A 325 -1.72 26.38 6.61
C PHE A 325 -0.33 26.00 6.08
N PHE A 326 0.51 25.43 6.94
CA PHE A 326 1.77 24.78 6.53
C PHE A 326 1.84 23.33 7.02
N PRO A 327 2.33 22.39 6.19
CA PRO A 327 2.75 21.07 6.65
C PRO A 327 3.87 21.18 7.68
N VAL A 328 3.85 20.32 8.69
CA VAL A 328 4.91 20.22 9.69
C VAL A 328 5.54 18.84 9.61
N ILE A 329 6.87 18.81 9.49
CA ILE A 329 7.66 17.58 9.35
C ILE A 329 8.68 17.44 10.49
N ASP A 330 9.08 16.20 10.77
CA ASP A 330 10.15 15.93 11.71
C ASP A 330 11.54 15.93 11.04
N ALA A 331 12.59 15.62 11.82
CA ALA A 331 13.97 15.56 11.33
C ALA A 331 14.21 14.47 10.26
N ALA A 332 13.35 13.45 10.19
CA ALA A 332 13.41 12.40 9.17
C ALA A 332 12.66 12.79 7.88
N GLY A 333 11.97 13.93 7.88
CA GLY A 333 11.13 14.40 6.77
C GLY A 333 9.74 13.78 6.76
N GLU A 334 9.33 13.14 7.85
CA GLU A 334 8.01 12.52 7.96
C GLU A 334 6.98 13.55 8.46
N PRO A 335 5.75 13.54 7.92
CA PRO A 335 4.71 14.47 8.34
C PRO A 335 4.24 14.20 9.77
N VAL A 336 4.22 15.25 10.58
CA VAL A 336 3.65 15.25 11.94
C VAL A 336 2.18 15.70 11.89
N GLY A 337 1.88 16.65 11.00
CA GLY A 337 0.56 17.23 10.81
C GLY A 337 0.63 18.54 10.04
N ILE A 338 -0.31 19.44 10.31
CA ILE A 338 -0.33 20.80 9.75
C ILE A 338 -0.47 21.84 10.88
N VAL A 339 0.00 23.06 10.64
CA VAL A 339 -0.31 24.23 11.46
C VAL A 339 -1.17 25.19 10.66
N ARG A 340 -2.27 25.68 11.24
CA ARG A 340 -3.21 26.59 10.57
C ARG A 340 -3.03 28.02 11.07
N GLU A 341 -3.16 28.98 10.17
CA GLU A 341 -3.08 30.40 10.55
C GLU A 341 -4.17 30.79 11.56
N ALA A 342 -5.37 30.21 11.43
CA ALA A 342 -6.51 30.48 12.30
C ALA A 342 -6.22 30.17 13.78
N GLU A 343 -5.63 29.01 14.06
CA GLU A 343 -5.29 28.57 15.43
C GLU A 343 -4.21 29.45 16.07
N LEU A 344 -3.24 29.89 15.25
CA LEU A 344 -2.21 30.82 15.70
C LEU A 344 -2.77 32.21 15.98
N LYS A 345 -3.70 32.69 15.15
CA LYS A 345 -4.39 33.98 15.35
C LYS A 345 -5.12 33.97 16.68
N ASP A 346 -5.94 32.97 16.95
CA ASP A 346 -6.68 32.85 18.21
C ASP A 346 -5.76 32.91 19.43
N TYR A 347 -4.60 32.26 19.35
CA TYR A 347 -3.60 32.34 20.41
C TYR A 347 -2.97 33.74 20.54
N THR A 348 -2.59 34.38 19.43
CA THR A 348 -1.99 35.73 19.45
C THR A 348 -2.93 36.82 19.96
N TYR A 349 -4.23 36.70 19.69
CA TYR A 349 -5.25 37.66 20.11
C TYR A 349 -5.72 37.44 21.55
N SER A 350 -5.30 36.36 22.21
CA SER A 350 -5.58 36.14 23.64
C SER A 350 -4.91 37.21 24.52
N GLN A 351 -5.45 37.41 25.72
CA GLN A 351 -5.05 38.47 26.66
C GLN A 351 -3.54 38.55 26.93
N TYR A 352 -2.81 37.44 26.81
CA TYR A 352 -1.36 37.36 27.00
C TYR A 352 -0.60 36.72 25.83
N GLY A 353 -1.26 36.48 24.68
CA GLY A 353 -0.72 35.68 23.57
C GLY A 353 0.63 36.16 23.05
N LYS A 354 0.73 37.44 22.71
CA LYS A 354 1.98 38.05 22.21
C LYS A 354 3.14 37.95 23.20
N ALA A 355 2.86 38.11 24.50
CA ALA A 355 3.87 38.00 25.56
C ALA A 355 4.32 36.55 25.79
N LEU A 356 3.40 35.59 25.65
CA LEU A 356 3.70 34.16 25.76
C LEU A 356 4.51 33.63 24.58
N ILE A 357 4.28 34.14 23.36
CA ILE A 357 5.06 33.76 22.16
C ILE A 357 6.52 34.18 22.29
N ALA A 358 6.78 35.38 22.85
CA ALA A 358 8.13 35.87 23.06
C ALA A 358 8.89 35.11 24.16
N ASN A 359 8.16 34.39 25.04
CA ASN A 359 8.75 33.68 26.17
C ASN A 359 9.08 32.23 25.81
N LYS A 360 10.37 31.95 25.60
CA LYS A 360 10.89 30.61 25.25
C LYS A 360 10.74 29.55 26.35
N THR A 361 10.43 29.95 27.58
CA THR A 361 10.35 29.06 28.75
C THR A 361 8.92 28.67 29.09
N ILE A 362 7.96 29.58 28.88
CA ILE A 362 6.54 29.40 29.29
C ILE A 362 5.61 29.31 28.07
N GLY A 363 6.03 29.84 26.92
CA GLY A 363 5.23 29.83 25.69
C GLY A 363 5.02 28.44 25.11
N ARG A 364 3.84 28.24 24.51
CA ARG A 364 3.58 27.08 23.65
C ARG A 364 4.54 27.06 22.46
N ARG A 365 5.00 25.86 22.09
CA ARG A 365 5.86 25.61 20.93
C ARG A 365 5.02 25.22 19.72
N LEU A 366 5.64 25.20 18.53
CA LEU A 366 4.95 24.84 17.28
C LEU A 366 4.16 23.53 17.42
N LYS A 367 4.77 22.50 17.98
CA LYS A 367 4.13 21.19 18.20
C LYS A 367 2.83 21.23 19.00
N ASP A 368 2.61 22.24 19.84
CA ASP A 368 1.37 22.40 20.62
C ASP A 368 0.22 22.97 19.78
N PHE A 369 0.50 23.44 18.55
CA PHE A 369 -0.45 23.94 17.56
C PHE A 369 -0.52 23.05 16.30
N VAL A 370 0.18 21.92 16.28
CA VAL A 370 0.09 20.99 15.15
C VAL A 370 -1.17 20.17 15.30
N VAL A 371 -2.02 20.20 14.27
CA VAL A 371 -3.19 19.34 14.16
C VAL A 371 -2.93 18.19 13.21
N ARG A 372 -3.48 17.02 13.52
CA ARG A 372 -3.40 15.86 12.63
C ARG A 372 -4.10 16.15 11.31
N CYS A 373 -3.52 15.64 10.25
CA CYS A 373 -4.03 15.70 8.89
C CYS A 373 -3.97 14.28 8.33
N PRO A 374 -4.96 13.83 7.53
CA PRO A 374 -4.86 12.56 6.85
C PRO A 374 -3.60 12.50 5.97
N ILE A 375 -2.96 11.33 5.97
CA ILE A 375 -1.73 11.05 5.21
C ILE A 375 -2.00 9.88 4.28
N ALA A 376 -1.51 9.93 3.06
CA ALA A 376 -1.57 8.81 2.11
C ALA A 376 -0.24 8.64 1.38
N ASP A 377 0.14 7.39 1.11
CA ASP A 377 1.29 7.09 0.26
C ASP A 377 0.93 7.39 -1.21
N ILE A 378 1.90 7.91 -1.97
CA ILE A 378 1.72 8.23 -3.40
C ILE A 378 1.33 6.99 -4.23
N ASN A 379 1.62 5.79 -3.72
CA ASN A 379 1.26 4.53 -4.36
C ASN A 379 -0.12 4.00 -3.96
N THR A 380 -0.82 4.64 -3.01
CA THR A 380 -2.20 4.31 -2.63
C THR A 380 -3.17 4.62 -3.79
N LYS A 381 -4.22 3.80 -3.97
CA LYS A 381 -5.19 4.00 -5.07
C LYS A 381 -5.95 5.31 -4.86
N ALA A 382 -6.16 6.09 -5.93
CA ALA A 382 -6.80 7.41 -5.82
C ALA A 382 -8.21 7.34 -5.19
N GLU A 383 -8.95 6.27 -5.44
CA GLU A 383 -10.28 6.04 -4.86
C GLU A 383 -10.25 5.85 -3.34
N GLN A 384 -9.23 5.15 -2.82
CA GLN A 384 -9.04 4.97 -1.38
C GLN A 384 -8.72 6.31 -0.71
N ILE A 385 -7.84 7.11 -1.33
CA ILE A 385 -7.50 8.45 -0.84
C ILE A 385 -8.75 9.35 -0.81
N LEU A 386 -9.58 9.31 -1.86
CA LEU A 386 -10.84 10.07 -1.90
C LEU A 386 -11.82 9.61 -0.80
N GLN A 387 -11.90 8.31 -0.53
CA GLN A 387 -12.78 7.77 0.51
C GLN A 387 -12.44 8.35 1.88
N VAL A 388 -11.14 8.36 2.24
CA VAL A 388 -10.65 8.98 3.49
C VAL A 388 -10.99 10.48 3.51
N TYR A 389 -10.75 11.21 2.41
CA TYR A 389 -11.08 12.64 2.37
C TYR A 389 -12.58 12.92 2.56
N SER A 390 -13.44 12.17 1.87
CA SER A 390 -14.89 12.42 1.83
C SER A 390 -15.58 12.33 3.19
N ALA A 391 -14.94 11.67 4.16
CA ALA A 391 -15.46 11.52 5.52
C ALA A 391 -15.08 12.69 6.46
N VAL A 392 -14.15 13.58 6.07
CA VAL A 392 -13.71 14.72 6.90
C VAL A 392 -14.30 16.02 6.37
N GLU A 393 -15.31 16.55 7.06
CA GLU A 393 -15.80 17.90 6.80
C GLU A 393 -14.69 18.95 7.09
N ASN A 394 -14.50 19.92 6.21
CA ASN A 394 -13.50 21.00 6.34
C ASN A 394 -12.03 20.55 6.44
N SER A 395 -11.67 19.39 5.87
CA SER A 395 -10.26 19.07 5.65
C SER A 395 -9.68 19.97 4.54
N GLU A 396 -8.52 20.58 4.81
CA GLU A 396 -7.75 21.33 3.81
C GLU A 396 -7.38 20.42 2.63
N GLY A 397 -7.11 19.14 2.91
CA GLY A 397 -6.66 18.15 1.94
C GLY A 397 -5.96 16.97 2.60
N ILE A 398 -5.04 16.33 1.88
CA ILE A 398 -4.29 15.16 2.33
C ILE A 398 -2.80 15.42 2.11
N LEU A 399 -1.99 15.07 3.11
CA LEU A 399 -0.53 15.06 2.99
C LEU A 399 -0.10 13.80 2.23
N ILE A 400 0.68 13.97 1.18
CA ILE A 400 1.19 12.85 0.38
C ILE A 400 2.61 12.54 0.80
N VAL A 401 2.88 11.25 0.97
CA VAL A 401 4.20 10.73 1.29
C VAL A 401 4.71 9.77 0.22
N ASP A 402 6.02 9.71 0.07
CA ASP A 402 6.71 8.61 -0.62
C ASP A 402 7.69 8.00 0.37
N THR A 403 7.54 6.71 0.65
CA THR A 403 8.38 6.00 1.62
C THR A 403 8.39 6.73 2.97
N MET A 404 7.18 7.08 3.45
CA MET A 404 6.89 7.83 4.68
C MET A 404 7.36 9.30 4.73
N LYS A 405 8.09 9.78 3.73
CA LYS A 405 8.57 11.18 3.70
C LYS A 405 7.60 12.06 2.96
N TYR A 406 7.36 13.27 3.48
CA TYR A 406 6.49 14.25 2.86
C TYR A 406 6.99 14.65 1.47
N VAL A 407 6.12 14.54 0.47
CA VAL A 407 6.40 14.95 -0.92
C VAL A 407 5.49 16.08 -1.41
N GLY A 408 4.37 16.34 -0.73
CA GLY A 408 3.48 17.43 -1.09
C GLY A 408 2.06 17.24 -0.56
N PHE A 409 1.15 18.05 -1.10
CA PHE A 409 -0.22 18.14 -0.62
C PHE A 409 -1.22 17.97 -1.76
N LEU A 410 -2.31 17.24 -1.51
CA LEU A 410 -3.44 17.11 -2.42
C LEU A 410 -4.69 17.76 -1.83
N SER A 411 -5.25 18.70 -2.59
CA SER A 411 -6.56 19.26 -2.30
C SER A 411 -7.69 18.33 -2.76
N ALA A 412 -8.90 18.55 -2.23
CA ALA A 412 -10.11 17.87 -2.71
C ALA A 412 -10.31 18.01 -4.23
N HIS A 413 -10.07 19.21 -4.75
CA HIS A 413 -10.24 19.52 -6.16
C HIS A 413 -9.24 18.75 -7.02
N SER A 414 -7.98 18.67 -6.56
CA SER A 414 -6.93 17.88 -7.20
C SER A 414 -7.30 16.39 -7.27
N LEU A 415 -7.79 15.81 -6.16
CA LEU A 415 -8.22 14.41 -6.11
C LEU A 415 -9.38 14.10 -7.07
N LEU A 416 -10.40 14.97 -7.12
CA LEU A 416 -11.49 14.82 -8.09
C LEU A 416 -10.99 14.88 -9.54
N ARG A 417 -9.98 15.70 -9.81
CA ARG A 417 -9.35 15.78 -11.13
C ARG A 417 -8.57 14.51 -11.47
N VAL A 418 -7.79 13.95 -10.54
CA VAL A 418 -7.12 12.65 -10.71
C VAL A 418 -8.12 11.57 -11.10
N ILE A 419 -9.24 11.47 -10.37
CA ILE A 419 -10.27 10.45 -10.61
C ILE A 419 -10.97 10.68 -11.95
N ASN A 420 -11.26 11.93 -12.31
CA ASN A 420 -11.86 12.24 -13.61
C ASN A 420 -10.91 11.92 -14.78
N GLU A 421 -9.62 12.26 -14.66
CA GLU A 421 -8.61 11.94 -15.67
C GLU A 421 -8.45 10.41 -15.81
N LYS A 422 -8.45 9.68 -14.70
CA LYS A 422 -8.44 8.20 -14.68
C LYS A 422 -9.69 7.61 -15.36
N ASN A 423 -10.88 8.10 -15.02
CA ASN A 423 -12.13 7.63 -15.63
C ASN A 423 -12.17 7.95 -17.14
N LEU A 424 -11.66 9.11 -17.55
CA LEU A 424 -11.52 9.47 -18.96
C LEU A 424 -10.51 8.57 -19.69
N ALA A 425 -9.38 8.24 -19.07
CA ALA A 425 -8.42 7.29 -19.63
C ALA A 425 -9.05 5.90 -19.80
N ALA A 426 -9.70 5.38 -18.76
CA ALA A 426 -10.40 4.09 -18.82
C ALA A 426 -11.51 4.07 -19.89
N ALA A 427 -12.23 5.18 -20.07
CA ALA A 427 -13.24 5.30 -21.12
C ALA A 427 -12.64 5.38 -22.53
N ARG A 428 -11.44 5.96 -22.70
CA ARG A 428 -10.71 5.99 -23.98
C ARG A 428 -10.20 4.61 -24.39
N ASP A 429 -9.88 3.77 -23.41
CA ASP A 429 -9.34 2.43 -23.63
C ASP A 429 -10.41 1.35 -23.80
N GLN A 430 -11.70 1.71 -23.71
CA GLN A 430 -12.82 0.83 -24.02
C GLN A 430 -13.37 1.09 -25.42
N ASN A 431 -13.89 0.04 -26.06
CA ASN A 431 -14.65 0.22 -27.29
C ASN A 431 -15.98 0.93 -26.99
N PRO A 432 -16.32 2.03 -27.71
CA PRO A 432 -17.48 2.88 -27.38
C PRO A 432 -18.83 2.17 -27.52
N LEU A 433 -18.91 1.13 -28.36
CA LEU A 433 -20.16 0.38 -28.60
C LEU A 433 -20.33 -0.78 -27.63
N THR A 434 -19.26 -1.51 -27.31
CA THR A 434 -19.35 -2.75 -26.51
C THR A 434 -18.88 -2.59 -25.07
N ARG A 435 -18.17 -1.50 -24.74
CA ARG A 435 -17.46 -1.28 -23.47
C ARG A 435 -16.40 -2.33 -23.11
N LEU A 436 -16.09 -3.24 -24.04
CA LEU A 436 -14.98 -4.17 -23.88
C LEU A 436 -13.64 -3.43 -24.00
N PRO A 437 -12.56 -3.96 -23.38
CA PRO A 437 -11.19 -3.49 -23.62
C PRO A 437 -10.91 -3.30 -25.11
N GLY A 438 -10.44 -2.12 -25.49
CA GLY A 438 -10.09 -1.73 -26.85
C GLY A 438 -8.63 -2.04 -27.21
N ASN A 439 -8.15 -1.48 -28.33
CA ASN A 439 -6.84 -1.81 -28.89
C ASN A 439 -5.67 -1.63 -27.92
N ASN A 440 -5.64 -0.55 -27.14
CA ASN A 440 -4.53 -0.27 -26.21
C ASN A 440 -4.38 -1.39 -25.17
N LEU A 441 -5.48 -1.72 -24.47
CA LEU A 441 -5.48 -2.78 -23.45
C LEU A 441 -5.22 -4.17 -24.06
N ILE A 442 -5.71 -4.43 -25.26
CA ILE A 442 -5.41 -5.69 -25.98
C ILE A 442 -3.91 -5.79 -26.27
N HIS A 443 -3.27 -4.72 -26.74
CA HIS A 443 -1.83 -4.70 -27.03
C HIS A 443 -0.99 -4.85 -25.75
N GLU A 444 -1.36 -4.20 -24.66
CA GLU A 444 -0.70 -4.35 -23.36
C GLU A 444 -0.79 -5.79 -22.83
N TYR A 445 -1.99 -6.38 -22.89
CA TYR A 445 -2.20 -7.77 -22.49
C TYR A 445 -1.37 -8.73 -23.36
N LEU A 446 -1.37 -8.52 -24.68
CA LEU A 446 -0.59 -9.34 -25.60
C LEU A 446 0.91 -9.26 -25.28
N SER A 447 1.44 -8.07 -25.04
CA SER A 447 2.84 -7.86 -24.67
C SER A 447 3.20 -8.57 -23.35
N GLU A 448 2.31 -8.54 -22.36
CA GLU A 448 2.46 -9.31 -21.13
C GLU A 448 2.50 -10.82 -21.40
N ALA A 449 1.48 -11.32 -22.09
CA ALA A 449 1.34 -12.74 -22.40
C ALA A 449 2.57 -13.27 -23.14
N LEU A 450 3.14 -12.48 -24.05
CA LEU A 450 4.33 -12.83 -24.83
C LEU A 450 5.63 -12.78 -24.01
N SER A 451 5.72 -11.89 -23.02
CA SER A 451 6.88 -11.81 -22.11
C SER A 451 6.89 -12.89 -21.03
N ALA A 452 5.70 -13.37 -20.62
CA ALA A 452 5.55 -14.40 -19.61
C ALA A 452 5.74 -15.82 -20.18
N THR A 453 6.99 -16.24 -20.35
CA THR A 453 7.36 -17.54 -20.96
C THR A 453 7.00 -18.75 -20.08
N ASP A 454 6.98 -18.60 -18.75
CA ASP A 454 6.72 -19.70 -17.81
C ASP A 454 5.23 -19.99 -17.61
N THR A 455 4.35 -19.13 -18.15
CA THR A 455 2.90 -19.30 -18.06
C THR A 455 2.34 -19.63 -19.44
N PRO A 456 1.51 -20.68 -19.57
CA PRO A 456 0.85 -20.97 -20.84
C PRO A 456 -0.31 -20.00 -21.08
N PHE A 457 -0.51 -19.62 -22.34
CA PHE A 457 -1.63 -18.77 -22.76
C PHE A 457 -2.33 -19.36 -23.97
N VAL A 458 -3.63 -19.12 -24.09
CA VAL A 458 -4.38 -19.37 -25.32
C VAL A 458 -4.99 -18.06 -25.78
N LEU A 459 -4.67 -17.63 -26.99
CA LEU A 459 -5.18 -16.40 -27.60
C LEU A 459 -6.20 -16.77 -28.69
N ALA A 460 -7.35 -16.11 -28.72
CA ALA A 460 -8.39 -16.33 -29.73
C ALA A 460 -8.79 -15.00 -30.37
N TYR A 461 -8.68 -14.94 -31.70
CA TYR A 461 -9.13 -13.80 -32.49
C TYR A 461 -10.37 -14.18 -33.28
N PHE A 462 -11.40 -13.35 -33.19
CA PHE A 462 -12.69 -13.57 -33.81
C PHE A 462 -12.96 -12.52 -34.88
N ASP A 463 -13.65 -12.94 -35.93
CA ASP A 463 -13.96 -12.11 -37.10
C ASP A 463 -15.32 -12.56 -37.67
N PHE A 464 -16.26 -11.63 -37.87
CA PHE A 464 -17.58 -12.01 -38.37
C PHE A 464 -17.53 -12.40 -39.85
N ASP A 465 -18.20 -13.49 -40.17
CA ASP A 465 -18.41 -13.90 -41.55
C ASP A 465 -19.65 -13.23 -42.12
N ASN A 466 -19.54 -12.66 -43.32
CA ASN A 466 -20.65 -12.02 -44.05
C ASN A 466 -21.30 -10.80 -43.35
N PHE A 467 -20.56 -10.10 -42.48
CA PHE A 467 -21.08 -8.92 -41.76
C PHE A 467 -21.43 -7.75 -42.68
N LYS A 468 -20.61 -7.47 -43.69
CA LYS A 468 -20.88 -6.40 -44.65
C LYS A 468 -22.19 -6.66 -45.45
N PRO A 469 -22.39 -7.81 -46.10
CA PRO A 469 -23.68 -8.15 -46.73
C PRO A 469 -24.87 -8.03 -45.78
N PHE A 470 -24.70 -8.40 -44.51
CA PHE A 470 -25.74 -8.21 -43.49
C PHE A 470 -26.07 -6.73 -43.27
N ASN A 471 -25.06 -5.88 -43.07
CA ASN A 471 -25.24 -4.43 -42.91
C ASN A 471 -25.84 -3.77 -44.14
N ASP A 472 -25.44 -4.20 -45.35
CA ASP A 472 -25.96 -3.66 -46.61
C ASP A 472 -27.47 -3.95 -46.76
N LYS A 473 -27.96 -5.10 -46.27
CA LYS A 473 -29.39 -5.48 -46.33
C LYS A 473 -30.22 -4.94 -45.16
N TYR A 474 -29.71 -5.02 -43.92
CA TYR A 474 -30.48 -4.77 -42.69
C TYR A 474 -30.12 -3.46 -41.98
N GLY A 475 -29.07 -2.78 -42.44
CA GLY A 475 -28.60 -1.50 -41.92
C GLY A 475 -27.73 -1.62 -40.68
N PHE A 476 -26.91 -0.59 -40.46
CA PHE A 476 -25.91 -0.53 -39.40
C PHE A 476 -26.48 -0.65 -37.98
N ARG A 477 -27.74 -0.25 -37.74
CA ARG A 477 -28.37 -0.41 -36.42
C ARG A 477 -28.50 -1.87 -35.99
N LEU A 478 -28.87 -2.76 -36.92
CA LEU A 478 -28.92 -4.20 -36.63
C LEU A 478 -27.51 -4.80 -36.61
N GLY A 479 -26.59 -4.23 -37.39
CA GLY A 479 -25.15 -4.54 -37.31
C GLY A 479 -24.56 -4.31 -35.93
N ASP A 480 -24.79 -3.11 -35.37
CA ASP A 480 -24.34 -2.74 -34.03
C ASP A 480 -24.92 -3.67 -32.97
N ARG A 481 -26.20 -4.07 -33.11
CA ARG A 481 -26.81 -5.07 -32.21
C ARG A 481 -26.12 -6.43 -32.29
N ALA A 482 -25.63 -6.84 -33.46
CA ALA A 482 -24.86 -8.08 -33.62
C ALA A 482 -23.50 -7.99 -32.92
N ILE A 483 -22.82 -6.85 -33.06
CA ILE A 483 -21.57 -6.57 -32.34
C ILE A 483 -21.81 -6.60 -30.82
N THR A 484 -22.84 -5.92 -30.31
CA THR A 484 -23.18 -5.91 -28.88
C THR A 484 -23.56 -7.31 -28.38
N LEU A 485 -24.35 -8.07 -29.14
CA LEU A 485 -24.71 -9.46 -28.80
C LEU A 485 -23.46 -10.33 -28.63
N PHE A 486 -22.51 -10.25 -29.57
CA PHE A 486 -21.28 -11.02 -29.47
C PHE A 486 -20.43 -10.60 -28.26
N ALA A 487 -20.34 -9.30 -27.99
CA ALA A 487 -19.63 -8.80 -26.80
C ALA A 487 -20.21 -9.36 -25.49
N GLU A 488 -21.54 -9.41 -25.37
CA GLU A 488 -22.21 -9.99 -24.21
C GLU A 488 -21.96 -11.50 -24.08
N LEU A 489 -22.04 -12.24 -25.19
CA LEU A 489 -21.75 -13.66 -25.22
C LEU A 489 -20.30 -13.95 -24.86
N LEU A 490 -19.37 -13.18 -25.41
CA LEU A 490 -17.94 -13.29 -25.15
C LEU A 490 -17.65 -13.05 -23.66
N THR A 491 -18.19 -11.97 -23.09
CA THR A 491 -18.03 -11.66 -21.66
C THR A 491 -18.56 -12.76 -20.76
N LYS A 492 -19.74 -13.32 -21.07
CA LYS A 492 -20.35 -14.42 -20.29
C LYS A 492 -19.56 -15.73 -20.39
N ALA A 493 -18.86 -15.95 -21.50
CA ALA A 493 -18.07 -17.16 -21.74
C ALA A 493 -16.69 -17.13 -21.07
N MET A 494 -16.20 -15.96 -20.63
CA MET A 494 -14.89 -15.82 -20.01
C MET A 494 -14.88 -16.31 -18.54
N PRO A 495 -13.92 -17.16 -18.14
CA PRO A 495 -13.67 -17.45 -16.73
C PRO A 495 -13.21 -16.19 -15.99
N ARG A 496 -13.74 -15.95 -14.78
CA ARG A 496 -13.48 -14.71 -14.02
C ARG A 496 -12.01 -14.48 -13.66
N ASP A 497 -11.28 -15.55 -13.38
CA ASP A 497 -9.92 -15.44 -12.83
C ASP A 497 -8.81 -15.55 -13.90
N CYS A 498 -9.16 -15.89 -15.13
CA CYS A 498 -8.16 -16.16 -16.17
C CYS A 498 -8.56 -15.78 -17.61
N GLY A 499 -9.76 -15.25 -17.84
CA GLY A 499 -10.24 -14.81 -19.15
C GLY A 499 -10.10 -13.29 -19.35
N PHE A 500 -9.67 -12.88 -20.53
CA PHE A 500 -9.61 -11.48 -20.95
C PHE A 500 -10.35 -11.29 -22.27
N PRO A 501 -11.55 -10.68 -22.29
CA PRO A 501 -12.26 -10.33 -23.52
C PRO A 501 -11.84 -8.94 -24.03
N GLY A 502 -11.84 -8.74 -25.35
CA GLY A 502 -11.53 -7.46 -25.98
C GLY A 502 -12.27 -7.25 -27.30
N HIS A 503 -12.43 -5.99 -27.70
CA HIS A 503 -13.02 -5.60 -28.99
C HIS A 503 -12.06 -4.67 -29.73
N VAL A 504 -11.45 -5.20 -30.79
CA VAL A 504 -10.44 -4.50 -31.62
C VAL A 504 -11.10 -3.38 -32.41
N GLY A 505 -12.22 -3.68 -33.08
CA GLY A 505 -13.06 -2.71 -33.79
C GLY A 505 -13.87 -3.36 -34.91
N GLY A 506 -15.01 -2.78 -35.25
CA GLY A 506 -15.89 -3.31 -36.28
C GLY A 506 -16.40 -4.72 -35.92
N ASP A 507 -16.02 -5.71 -36.71
CA ASP A 507 -16.32 -7.13 -36.54
C ASP A 507 -15.17 -7.95 -35.90
N ASP A 508 -14.06 -7.32 -35.52
CA ASP A 508 -12.90 -7.98 -34.94
C ASP A 508 -12.91 -8.00 -33.41
N PHE A 509 -12.85 -9.18 -32.81
CA PHE A 509 -12.79 -9.37 -31.36
C PHE A 509 -11.59 -10.21 -30.93
N PHE A 510 -11.25 -10.09 -29.65
CA PHE A 510 -10.13 -10.78 -29.02
C PHE A 510 -10.58 -11.47 -27.73
N ALA A 511 -10.00 -12.63 -27.45
CA ALA A 511 -10.07 -13.26 -26.15
C ALA A 511 -8.71 -13.87 -25.80
N ALA A 512 -8.35 -13.85 -24.53
CA ALA A 512 -7.19 -14.57 -24.04
C ALA A 512 -7.51 -15.35 -22.77
N PHE A 513 -6.84 -16.49 -22.62
CA PHE A 513 -6.97 -17.38 -21.48
C PHE A 513 -5.59 -17.65 -20.89
N ARG A 514 -5.38 -17.25 -19.64
CA ARG A 514 -4.12 -17.45 -18.90
C ARG A 514 -4.16 -18.77 -18.13
N GLY A 515 -3.21 -19.66 -18.35
CA GLY A 515 -3.11 -20.91 -17.59
C GLY A 515 -4.22 -21.94 -17.86
N LEU A 516 -5.14 -21.66 -18.79
CA LEU A 516 -6.23 -22.56 -19.13
C LEU A 516 -5.73 -23.66 -20.09
N PRO A 517 -6.11 -24.94 -19.89
CA PRO A 517 -5.76 -26.00 -20.82
C PRO A 517 -6.25 -25.67 -22.24
N PRO A 518 -5.44 -25.94 -23.30
CA PRO A 518 -5.80 -25.61 -24.68
C PRO A 518 -7.15 -26.19 -25.11
N ASP A 519 -7.44 -27.42 -24.72
CA ASP A 519 -8.69 -28.11 -25.06
C ASP A 519 -9.91 -27.42 -24.44
N GLU A 520 -9.78 -26.90 -23.22
CA GLU A 520 -10.86 -26.15 -22.56
C GLU A 520 -11.09 -24.79 -23.22
N ALA A 521 -10.02 -24.06 -23.55
CA ALA A 521 -10.10 -22.79 -24.26
C ALA A 521 -10.74 -22.96 -25.66
N VAL A 522 -10.38 -24.02 -26.36
CA VAL A 522 -10.97 -24.41 -27.65
C VAL A 522 -12.44 -24.77 -27.49
N ALA A 523 -12.82 -25.50 -26.43
CA ALA A 523 -14.20 -25.83 -26.14
C ALA A 523 -15.05 -24.57 -25.84
N VAL A 524 -14.51 -23.62 -25.08
CA VAL A 524 -15.15 -22.30 -24.83
C VAL A 524 -15.36 -21.55 -26.14
N THR A 525 -14.31 -21.46 -26.97
CA THR A 525 -14.34 -20.80 -28.27
C THR A 525 -15.38 -21.41 -29.20
N THR A 526 -15.44 -22.74 -29.26
CA THR A 526 -16.40 -23.49 -30.09
C THR A 526 -17.84 -23.24 -29.65
N ARG A 527 -18.10 -23.25 -28.34
CA ARG A 527 -19.43 -22.93 -27.79
C ARG A 527 -19.83 -21.48 -28.11
N LEU A 528 -18.89 -20.55 -28.07
CA LEU A 528 -19.14 -19.14 -28.38
C LEU A 528 -19.54 -18.95 -29.85
N ILE A 529 -18.82 -19.59 -30.79
CA ILE A 529 -19.16 -19.59 -32.22
C ILE A 529 -20.59 -20.10 -32.44
N ALA A 530 -20.92 -21.27 -31.86
CA ALA A 530 -22.23 -21.88 -32.01
C ALA A 530 -23.36 -21.05 -31.36
N ALA A 531 -23.09 -20.43 -30.20
CA ALA A 531 -24.05 -19.56 -29.53
C ALA A 531 -24.35 -18.31 -30.36
N PHE A 532 -23.31 -17.67 -30.90
CA PHE A 532 -23.50 -16.49 -31.75
C PHE A 532 -24.27 -16.82 -33.02
N ALA A 533 -23.87 -17.88 -33.73
CA ALA A 533 -24.55 -18.32 -34.96
C ALA A 533 -26.05 -18.57 -34.73
N ARG A 534 -26.42 -19.19 -33.60
CA ARG A 534 -27.82 -19.42 -33.23
C ARG A 534 -28.55 -18.12 -32.86
N ASP A 535 -27.95 -17.28 -32.02
CA ASP A 535 -28.66 -16.12 -31.45
C ASP A 535 -28.81 -14.99 -32.47
N VAL A 536 -27.85 -14.84 -33.39
CA VAL A 536 -27.89 -13.84 -34.46
C VAL A 536 -28.95 -14.12 -35.52
N GLU A 537 -29.40 -15.38 -35.67
CA GLU A 537 -30.51 -15.74 -36.58
C GLU A 537 -31.79 -14.95 -36.27
N SER A 538 -32.00 -14.60 -35.00
CA SER A 538 -33.15 -13.79 -34.57
C SER A 538 -33.20 -12.40 -35.21
N PHE A 539 -32.08 -11.90 -35.76
CA PHE A 539 -32.01 -10.58 -36.38
C PHE A 539 -32.42 -10.58 -37.86
N TYR A 540 -32.57 -11.76 -38.47
CA TYR A 540 -33.05 -11.93 -39.83
C TYR A 540 -34.59 -11.95 -39.88
N ASP A 541 -35.17 -11.62 -41.04
CA ASP A 541 -36.59 -11.86 -41.28
C ASP A 541 -36.89 -13.37 -41.49
N ASP A 542 -38.15 -13.76 -41.30
CA ASP A 542 -38.57 -15.17 -41.39
C ASP A 542 -38.31 -15.79 -42.78
N ALA A 543 -38.34 -14.99 -43.84
CA ALA A 543 -38.08 -15.44 -45.20
C ALA A 543 -36.60 -15.82 -45.37
N THR A 544 -35.68 -14.95 -44.94
CA THR A 544 -34.24 -15.13 -45.02
C THR A 544 -33.78 -16.28 -44.12
N ARG A 545 -34.37 -16.42 -42.92
CA ARG A 545 -34.07 -17.58 -42.03
C ARG A 545 -34.41 -18.91 -42.70
N LYS A 546 -35.58 -19.03 -43.32
CA LYS A 546 -36.00 -20.25 -44.04
C LYS A 546 -35.14 -20.53 -45.27
N GLN A 547 -34.66 -19.47 -45.93
CA GLN A 547 -33.81 -19.56 -47.12
C GLN A 547 -32.34 -19.86 -46.79
N GLY A 548 -31.87 -19.53 -45.58
CA GLY A 548 -30.53 -19.85 -45.08
C GLY A 548 -29.39 -19.04 -45.71
N HIS A 549 -29.69 -18.01 -46.51
CA HIS A 549 -28.71 -17.13 -47.13
C HIS A 549 -29.28 -15.74 -47.43
N ILE A 550 -28.39 -14.76 -47.55
CA ILE A 550 -28.64 -13.40 -48.00
C ILE A 550 -28.20 -13.28 -49.46
N ASP A 551 -29.07 -12.75 -50.32
CA ASP A 551 -28.68 -12.31 -51.66
C ASP A 551 -28.06 -10.90 -51.58
N GLY A 552 -26.88 -10.72 -52.17
CA GLY A 552 -26.19 -9.43 -52.25
C GLY A 552 -25.46 -9.26 -53.57
N THR A 553 -24.89 -8.08 -53.83
CA THR A 553 -24.16 -7.80 -55.07
C THR A 553 -22.67 -7.62 -54.81
N ASP A 554 -21.82 -8.22 -55.65
CA ASP A 554 -20.38 -7.92 -55.63
C ASP A 554 -20.07 -6.52 -56.20
N ARG A 555 -18.80 -6.12 -56.18
CA ARG A 555 -18.34 -4.82 -56.72
C ARG A 555 -18.52 -4.68 -58.25
N GLN A 556 -18.86 -5.75 -58.95
CA GLN A 556 -19.09 -5.81 -60.40
C GLN A 556 -20.59 -5.95 -60.75
N GLY A 557 -21.48 -5.95 -59.75
CA GLY A 557 -22.93 -6.05 -59.93
C GLY A 557 -23.46 -7.48 -60.06
N ASN A 558 -22.64 -8.51 -59.84
CA ASN A 558 -23.10 -9.90 -59.86
C ASN A 558 -23.84 -10.25 -58.57
N CYS A 559 -24.96 -10.96 -58.69
CA CYS A 559 -25.72 -11.45 -57.54
C CYS A 559 -24.98 -12.65 -56.91
N LEU A 560 -24.52 -12.48 -55.67
CA LEU A 560 -23.87 -13.49 -54.85
C LEU A 560 -24.80 -13.92 -53.70
N ARG A 561 -24.75 -15.20 -53.36
CA ARG A 561 -25.45 -15.77 -52.20
C ARG A 561 -24.47 -15.91 -51.04
N PHE A 562 -24.75 -15.20 -49.96
CA PHE A 562 -23.96 -15.22 -48.73
C PHE A 562 -24.68 -16.05 -47.66
N PRO A 563 -24.04 -17.05 -47.04
CA PRO A 563 -24.61 -17.74 -45.88
C PRO A 563 -25.00 -16.76 -44.76
N LEU A 564 -25.90 -17.17 -43.86
CA LEU A 564 -26.19 -16.38 -42.66
C LEU A 564 -24.90 -16.10 -41.87
N MET A 565 -24.88 -14.93 -41.24
CA MET A 565 -23.75 -14.45 -40.47
C MET A 565 -23.38 -15.42 -39.34
N THR A 566 -22.08 -15.63 -39.19
CA THR A 566 -21.48 -16.37 -38.09
C THR A 566 -20.16 -15.69 -37.72
N VAL A 567 -19.35 -16.32 -36.87
CA VAL A 567 -18.04 -15.83 -36.47
C VAL A 567 -17.00 -16.92 -36.66
N SER A 568 -15.88 -16.55 -37.25
CA SER A 568 -14.71 -17.41 -37.40
C SER A 568 -13.65 -17.07 -36.34
N ALA A 569 -13.00 -18.08 -35.78
CA ALA A 569 -11.98 -17.92 -34.74
C ALA A 569 -10.62 -18.51 -35.13
N ALA A 570 -9.57 -17.72 -34.94
CA ALA A 570 -8.18 -18.14 -35.01
C ALA A 570 -7.61 -18.26 -33.59
N VAL A 571 -7.24 -19.47 -33.19
CA VAL A 571 -6.74 -19.76 -31.84
C VAL A 571 -5.25 -20.07 -31.90
N ILE A 572 -4.46 -19.41 -31.05
CA ILE A 572 -3.02 -19.64 -30.89
C ILE A 572 -2.78 -20.13 -29.47
N HIS A 573 -2.20 -21.32 -29.35
CA HIS A 573 -1.67 -21.81 -28.09
C HIS A 573 -0.20 -21.40 -27.94
N LEU A 574 0.09 -20.78 -26.80
CA LEU A 574 1.41 -20.36 -26.38
C LEU A 574 1.84 -21.24 -25.18
N PRO A 575 2.66 -22.28 -25.37
CA PRO A 575 3.01 -23.21 -24.30
C PRO A 575 3.93 -22.56 -23.24
N ALA A 576 3.99 -23.18 -22.07
CA ALA A 576 4.95 -22.82 -21.02
C ALA A 576 6.37 -23.27 -21.42
N GLY A 577 7.38 -22.47 -21.08
CA GLY A 577 8.79 -22.72 -21.40
C GLY A 577 9.18 -22.41 -22.85
N ARG A 578 8.33 -21.69 -23.59
CA ARG A 578 8.59 -21.29 -24.98
C ARG A 578 9.65 -20.19 -25.11
N ALA A 579 10.18 -20.02 -26.33
CA ALA A 579 11.00 -18.85 -26.63
C ALA A 579 10.17 -17.56 -26.63
N ALA A 580 10.80 -16.41 -26.35
CA ALA A 580 10.12 -15.12 -26.45
C ALA A 580 9.71 -14.86 -27.90
N CYS A 581 8.44 -14.48 -28.12
CA CYS A 581 7.89 -14.18 -29.43
C CYS A 581 7.45 -12.72 -29.51
N SER A 582 7.50 -12.14 -30.70
CA SER A 582 7.08 -10.78 -30.98
C SER A 582 5.58 -10.70 -31.30
N VAL A 583 5.01 -9.50 -31.13
CA VAL A 583 3.63 -9.18 -31.54
C VAL A 583 3.43 -9.41 -33.04
N ASP A 584 4.45 -9.14 -33.85
CA ASP A 584 4.41 -9.28 -35.30
C ASP A 584 4.29 -10.74 -35.74
N GLU A 585 5.03 -11.66 -35.09
CA GLU A 585 4.94 -13.09 -35.35
C GLU A 585 3.54 -13.63 -35.03
N VAL A 586 2.96 -13.20 -33.91
CA VAL A 586 1.57 -13.53 -33.55
C VAL A 586 0.61 -12.99 -34.60
N GLY A 587 0.78 -11.73 -35.02
CA GLY A 587 -0.04 -11.10 -36.07
C GLY A 587 -0.02 -11.86 -37.40
N GLN A 588 1.17 -12.30 -37.84
CA GLN A 588 1.32 -13.10 -39.07
C GLN A 588 0.62 -14.45 -38.94
N GLN A 589 0.77 -15.12 -37.79
CA GLN A 589 0.14 -16.41 -37.55
C GLN A 589 -1.39 -16.30 -37.50
N ILE A 590 -1.93 -15.25 -36.87
CA ILE A 590 -3.37 -14.96 -36.86
C ILE A 590 -3.88 -14.77 -38.28
N ALA A 591 -3.18 -14.02 -39.13
CA ALA A 591 -3.61 -13.78 -40.50
C ALA A 591 -3.72 -15.08 -41.32
N VAL A 592 -2.83 -16.04 -41.10
CA VAL A 592 -2.89 -17.36 -41.73
C VAL A 592 -4.06 -18.17 -41.17
N LEU A 593 -4.17 -18.26 -39.84
CA LEU A 593 -5.22 -19.03 -39.17
C LEU A 593 -6.63 -18.47 -39.47
N LYS A 594 -6.81 -17.15 -39.55
CA LYS A 594 -8.08 -16.53 -39.92
C LYS A 594 -8.57 -17.01 -41.29
N LYS A 595 -7.67 -17.10 -42.28
CA LYS A 595 -8.02 -17.61 -43.62
C LYS A 595 -8.44 -19.08 -43.57
N GLN A 596 -7.75 -19.90 -42.77
CA GLN A 596 -8.08 -21.31 -42.58
C GLN A 596 -9.42 -21.48 -41.84
N ALA A 597 -9.67 -20.67 -40.80
CA ALA A 597 -10.91 -20.71 -40.02
C ALA A 597 -12.13 -20.42 -40.91
N LYS A 598 -12.07 -19.40 -41.77
CA LYS A 598 -13.16 -19.04 -42.69
C LYS A 598 -13.49 -20.12 -43.73
N GLN A 599 -12.53 -20.99 -44.05
CA GLN A 599 -12.70 -22.12 -44.97
C GLN A 599 -13.09 -23.42 -44.26
N SER A 600 -12.89 -23.48 -42.94
CA SER A 600 -13.21 -24.65 -42.12
C SER A 600 -14.71 -24.77 -41.85
N ALA A 601 -15.22 -26.00 -41.86
CA ALA A 601 -16.60 -26.29 -41.48
C ALA A 601 -16.90 -25.93 -40.01
N SER A 602 -15.90 -26.04 -39.12
CA SER A 602 -16.02 -25.68 -37.70
C SER A 602 -15.87 -24.18 -37.44
N ARG A 603 -15.52 -23.38 -38.46
CA ARG A 603 -15.19 -21.95 -38.33
C ARG A 603 -14.05 -21.66 -37.35
N LEU A 604 -13.23 -22.68 -37.07
CA LEU A 604 -12.14 -22.64 -36.10
C LEU A 604 -10.85 -23.12 -36.78
N ALA A 605 -9.76 -22.40 -36.55
CA ALA A 605 -8.40 -22.84 -36.85
C ALA A 605 -7.52 -22.67 -35.62
N ILE A 606 -6.66 -23.65 -35.36
CA ILE A 606 -5.80 -23.70 -34.17
C ILE A 606 -4.36 -23.82 -34.63
N GLY A 607 -3.48 -23.01 -34.06
CA GLY A 607 -2.04 -23.13 -34.19
C GLY A 607 -1.35 -23.09 -32.84
N THR A 608 -0.09 -23.51 -32.81
CA THR A 608 0.78 -23.37 -31.65
C THR A 608 1.96 -22.50 -32.06
N LEU A 609 2.33 -21.56 -31.19
CA LEU A 609 3.51 -20.70 -31.38
C LEU A 609 4.38 -20.82 -30.13
N GLY A 610 5.58 -21.39 -30.27
CA GLY A 610 6.48 -21.61 -29.15
C GLY A 610 7.88 -22.07 -29.55
#